data_AF-A0A932UMA4-F1
#
_entry.id   AF-A0A932UMA4-F1
#
_cell.length_a   1.000
_cell.length_b   1.000
_cell.length_c   1.000
_cell.angle_alpha   90.00
_cell.angle_beta   90.00
_cell.angle_gamma   90.00
#
_symmetry.space_group_name_H-M   'P 1'
#
loop_
_entity.id
_entity.type
_entity.pdbx_description
1 polymer ?
#
loop_
_entity_poly.entity_id
_entity_poly.type
_entity_poly.pdbx_seq_one_letter_code
_entity_poly.pdbx_strand_id
1 'polypeptide(L)'
;EGQGEGNYHVGVQVATYDISKPLIIDPVLTYSTYLGGSNGGAGLGIAVDSAGNAYVAGYTTSGDFPMANPLQPQGGGSLDAFVTKVNPTGSALVYSTYLGGSNGEGGNGIAVDAEGNMYVAGQTSSTDFPTVNPLQPAFGGEVLDAFAAKIIDVIPVTIDIKPGSFPNSINLGSGGTVPVAIFSETTFDATTVDPTTVTLASAPVKLKGQGTPMASFEDVDRDELLDLVVHVETTALQLSETDTQAVLEGKTFGGTRIRGVDTVRIIP
;
A
#
# COMPACT_ATOMS: atom_id res chain seq x y z
N GLU A 1 33.19 -13.30 -54.54
CA GLU A 1 32.74 -13.93 -53.28
C GLU A 1 31.67 -13.03 -52.68
N GLY A 2 30.45 -13.55 -52.55
CA GLY A 2 29.24 -12.76 -52.28
C GLY A 2 29.11 -12.35 -50.82
N GLN A 3 28.73 -11.09 -50.60
CA GLN A 3 28.39 -10.54 -49.29
C GLN A 3 27.00 -11.01 -48.89
N GLY A 4 26.88 -11.69 -47.76
CA GLY A 4 25.61 -12.10 -47.18
C GLY A 4 24.96 -10.92 -46.45
N GLU A 5 24.02 -10.26 -47.10
CA GLU A 5 23.06 -9.39 -46.42
C GLU A 5 22.11 -10.28 -45.61
N GLY A 6 22.16 -10.17 -44.28
CA GLY A 6 21.21 -10.84 -43.40
C GLY A 6 19.82 -10.22 -43.58
N ASN A 7 18.90 -10.96 -44.19
CA ASN A 7 17.49 -10.57 -44.23
C ASN A 7 16.90 -10.66 -42.81
N TYR A 8 16.81 -9.52 -42.13
CA TYR A 8 16.04 -9.40 -40.89
C TYR A 8 14.56 -9.38 -41.25
N HIS A 9 13.86 -10.48 -40.99
CA HIS A 9 12.40 -10.53 -41.06
C HIS A 9 11.82 -10.15 -39.70
N VAL A 10 10.96 -9.13 -39.67
CA VAL A 10 10.09 -8.82 -38.53
C VAL A 10 8.70 -9.32 -38.87
N GLY A 11 8.11 -10.14 -37.99
CA GLY A 11 6.76 -10.67 -38.15
C GLY A 11 5.99 -10.54 -36.84
N VAL A 12 4.67 -10.35 -36.94
CA VAL A 12 3.76 -10.34 -35.79
C VAL A 12 2.97 -11.64 -35.82
N GLN A 13 3.06 -12.43 -34.74
CA GLN A 13 2.20 -13.60 -34.59
C GLN A 13 0.82 -13.14 -34.13
N VAL A 14 -0.21 -13.44 -34.92
CA VAL A 14 -1.61 -13.16 -34.58
C VAL A 14 -2.39 -14.47 -34.47
N ALA A 15 -3.45 -14.49 -33.67
CA ALA A 15 -4.40 -15.61 -33.64
C ALA A 15 -5.12 -15.74 -34.99
N THR A 16 -5.87 -16.84 -35.20
CA THR A 16 -6.73 -17.00 -36.38
C THR A 16 -7.71 -15.82 -36.49
N TYR A 17 -7.67 -15.12 -37.62
CA TYR A 17 -8.55 -13.98 -37.93
C TYR A 17 -9.23 -14.18 -39.28
N ASP A 18 -10.32 -13.44 -39.50
CA ASP A 18 -11.03 -13.41 -40.77
C ASP A 18 -10.23 -12.64 -41.82
N ILE A 19 -9.61 -13.35 -42.75
CA ILE A 19 -8.77 -12.78 -43.81
C ILE A 19 -9.52 -11.90 -44.81
N SER A 20 -10.86 -11.90 -44.78
CA SER A 20 -11.68 -10.98 -45.58
C SER A 20 -11.83 -9.59 -44.94
N LYS A 21 -11.41 -9.44 -43.68
CA LYS A 21 -11.41 -8.17 -42.94
C LYS A 21 -9.99 -7.64 -42.77
N PRO A 22 -9.81 -6.31 -42.76
CA PRO A 22 -8.51 -5.73 -42.46
C PRO A 22 -8.05 -6.13 -41.05
N LEU A 23 -6.83 -6.65 -40.95
CA LEU A 23 -6.11 -6.82 -39.69
C LEU A 23 -5.47 -5.49 -39.33
N ILE A 24 -6.03 -4.78 -38.36
CA ILE A 24 -5.51 -3.51 -37.86
C ILE A 24 -4.58 -3.80 -36.68
N ILE A 25 -3.28 -3.50 -36.84
CA ILE A 25 -2.27 -3.53 -35.77
C ILE A 25 -1.86 -2.09 -35.51
N ASP A 26 -2.78 -1.34 -34.89
CA ASP A 26 -2.54 0.05 -34.50
C ASP A 26 -2.37 0.10 -32.98
N PRO A 27 -1.29 0.70 -32.45
CA PRO A 27 -1.20 0.99 -31.03
C PRO A 27 -2.31 1.97 -30.65
N VAL A 28 -3.17 1.56 -29.72
CA VAL A 28 -4.22 2.42 -29.17
C VAL A 28 -3.65 3.15 -27.96
N LEU A 29 -3.66 4.49 -27.98
CA LEU A 29 -3.42 5.28 -26.78
C LEU A 29 -4.65 5.17 -25.87
N THR A 30 -4.64 4.18 -24.98
CA THR A 30 -5.78 3.89 -24.09
C THR A 30 -6.00 4.99 -23.05
N TYR A 31 -4.92 5.55 -22.49
CA TYR A 31 -4.97 6.77 -21.70
C TYR A 31 -3.62 7.49 -21.73
N SER A 32 -3.65 8.79 -21.44
CA SER A 32 -2.49 9.62 -21.13
C SER A 32 -2.93 10.71 -20.16
N THR A 33 -2.08 11.09 -19.22
CA THR A 33 -2.39 12.16 -18.27
C THR A 33 -1.14 12.95 -17.91
N TYR A 34 -1.32 14.17 -17.42
CA TYR A 34 -0.28 14.91 -16.72
C TYR A 34 -0.29 14.51 -15.25
N LEU A 35 0.89 14.37 -14.65
CA LEU A 35 1.07 14.07 -13.23
C LEU A 35 2.09 15.06 -12.65
N GLY A 36 1.62 16.02 -11.87
CA GLY A 36 2.45 17.08 -11.32
C GLY A 36 1.63 18.20 -10.68
N GLY A 37 2.32 19.07 -9.93
CA GLY A 37 1.77 20.31 -9.37
C GLY A 37 2.18 21.52 -10.21
N SER A 38 2.23 22.69 -9.56
CA SER A 38 2.55 23.98 -10.16
C SER A 38 4.02 24.15 -10.58
N ASN A 39 4.94 23.34 -10.05
CA ASN A 39 6.37 23.42 -10.32
C ASN A 39 6.89 22.20 -11.09
N GLY A 40 8.21 22.19 -11.35
CA GLY A 40 8.88 21.13 -12.08
C GLY A 40 8.88 19.77 -11.36
N GLY A 41 9.08 18.73 -12.16
CA GLY A 41 9.25 17.36 -11.70
C GLY A 41 9.52 16.43 -12.87
N ALA A 42 9.88 15.19 -12.57
CA ALA A 42 10.05 14.14 -13.57
C ALA A 42 9.63 12.80 -12.99
N GLY A 43 8.85 12.02 -13.76
CA GLY A 43 8.68 10.58 -13.52
C GLY A 43 9.89 9.84 -14.07
N LEU A 44 10.61 9.11 -13.22
CA LEU A 44 11.86 8.44 -13.56
C LEU A 44 11.72 6.91 -13.62
N GLY A 45 10.81 6.34 -12.83
CA GLY A 45 10.51 4.92 -12.81
C GLY A 45 9.03 4.65 -12.98
N ILE A 46 8.69 3.55 -13.66
CA ILE A 46 7.32 3.06 -13.76
C ILE A 46 7.26 1.53 -13.58
N ALA A 47 6.25 1.06 -12.87
CA ALA A 47 5.88 -0.35 -12.76
C ALA A 47 4.36 -0.50 -12.92
N VAL A 48 3.89 -1.70 -13.26
CA VAL A 48 2.45 -1.99 -13.42
C VAL A 48 2.13 -3.29 -12.68
N ASP A 49 1.06 -3.30 -11.90
CA ASP A 49 0.61 -4.52 -11.20
C ASP A 49 -0.27 -5.40 -12.10
N SER A 50 -0.65 -6.58 -11.60
CA SER A 50 -1.51 -7.52 -12.34
C SER A 50 -2.94 -7.03 -12.55
N ALA A 51 -3.38 -6.00 -11.82
CA ALA A 51 -4.67 -5.34 -11.99
C ALA A 51 -4.61 -4.20 -13.02
N GLY A 52 -3.41 -3.85 -13.50
CA GLY A 52 -3.19 -2.79 -14.47
C GLY A 52 -3.01 -1.40 -13.87
N ASN A 53 -2.85 -1.27 -12.54
CA ASN A 53 -2.52 0.02 -11.94
C ASN A 53 -1.07 0.39 -12.30
N ALA A 54 -0.85 1.64 -12.69
CA ALA A 54 0.48 2.15 -13.01
C ALA A 54 1.07 2.87 -11.79
N TYR A 55 2.31 2.54 -11.45
CA TYR A 55 3.04 3.08 -10.32
C TYR A 55 4.21 3.89 -10.84
N VAL A 56 4.27 5.18 -10.52
CA VAL A 56 5.30 6.11 -10.97
C VAL A 56 6.10 6.58 -9.76
N ALA A 57 7.43 6.50 -9.87
CA ALA A 57 8.35 7.14 -8.93
C ALA A 57 9.15 8.22 -9.66
N GLY A 58 9.49 9.28 -8.95
CA GLY A 58 10.20 10.41 -9.52
C GLY A 58 10.59 11.43 -8.47
N TYR A 59 10.74 12.68 -8.90
CA TYR A 59 10.90 13.82 -8.00
C TYR A 59 10.01 14.99 -8.41
N THR A 60 9.69 15.84 -7.45
CA THR A 60 8.96 17.09 -7.68
C THR A 60 9.49 18.20 -6.77
N THR A 61 9.40 19.44 -7.23
CA THR A 61 9.61 20.65 -6.43
C THR A 61 8.29 21.38 -6.14
N SER A 62 7.16 20.73 -6.44
CA SER A 62 5.81 21.27 -6.22
C SER A 62 5.38 21.01 -4.78
N GLY A 63 4.88 22.05 -4.08
CA GLY A 63 4.19 21.87 -2.80
C GLY A 63 2.73 21.43 -2.96
N ASP A 64 2.19 21.55 -4.17
CA ASP A 64 0.81 21.21 -4.55
C ASP A 64 0.74 19.97 -5.45
N PHE A 65 1.69 19.04 -5.33
CA PHE A 65 1.65 17.79 -6.07
C PHE A 65 0.36 17.00 -5.72
N PRO A 66 -0.33 16.40 -6.70
CA PRO A 66 -1.56 15.65 -6.47
C PRO A 66 -1.36 14.48 -5.47
N MET A 67 -2.02 14.55 -4.32
CA MET A 67 -1.96 13.55 -3.25
C MET A 67 -3.22 12.68 -3.20
N ALA A 68 -3.07 11.41 -2.79
CA ALA A 68 -4.18 10.50 -2.52
C ALA A 68 -3.71 9.47 -1.49
N ASN A 69 -4.39 9.38 -0.34
CA ASN A 69 -3.98 8.50 0.77
C ASN A 69 -2.47 8.55 1.12
N PRO A 70 -1.86 9.75 1.25
CA PRO A 70 -0.41 9.89 1.32
C PRO A 70 0.17 9.35 2.64
N LEU A 71 1.33 8.69 2.56
CA LEU A 71 2.19 8.44 3.73
C LEU A 71 2.79 9.75 4.28
N GLN A 72 3.19 10.64 3.38
CA GLN A 72 3.73 11.96 3.65
C GLN A 72 2.94 12.99 2.83
N PRO A 73 1.98 13.72 3.44
CA PRO A 73 1.07 14.62 2.72
C PRO A 73 1.71 15.94 2.26
N GLN A 74 2.89 16.27 2.78
CA GLN A 74 3.62 17.51 2.48
C GLN A 74 5.09 17.19 2.25
N GLY A 75 5.68 17.78 1.20
CA GLY A 75 7.11 17.68 0.94
C GLY A 75 7.94 18.23 2.10
N GLY A 76 9.08 17.60 2.37
CA GLY A 76 9.98 17.99 3.45
C GLY A 76 11.01 19.03 3.02
N GLY A 77 11.28 19.13 1.71
CA GLY A 77 12.44 19.84 1.19
C GLY A 77 12.15 20.67 -0.07
N SER A 78 13.22 21.07 -0.75
CA SER A 78 13.12 21.85 -2.00
C SER A 78 12.87 20.97 -3.24
N LEU A 79 13.11 19.66 -3.10
CA LEU A 79 12.94 18.64 -4.11
C LEU A 79 12.68 17.33 -3.36
N ASP A 80 11.48 16.79 -3.47
CA ASP A 80 11.09 15.56 -2.81
C ASP A 80 10.93 14.43 -3.84
N ALA A 81 11.25 13.20 -3.45
CA ALA A 81 10.80 12.07 -4.25
C ALA A 81 9.27 11.95 -4.13
N PHE A 82 8.63 11.41 -5.14
CA PHE A 82 7.21 11.05 -5.06
C PHE A 82 7.00 9.61 -5.48
N VAL A 83 5.90 9.04 -5.01
CA VAL A 83 5.40 7.73 -5.42
C VAL A 83 3.91 7.83 -5.64
N THR A 84 3.47 7.53 -6.85
CA THR A 84 2.07 7.66 -7.27
C THR A 84 1.58 6.37 -7.90
N LYS A 85 0.38 5.91 -7.52
CA LYS A 85 -0.38 4.83 -8.13
C LYS A 85 -1.59 5.41 -8.85
N VAL A 86 -1.68 5.15 -10.14
CA VAL A 86 -2.79 5.54 -11.02
C VAL A 86 -3.64 4.32 -11.32
N ASN A 87 -4.95 4.46 -11.29
CA ASN A 87 -5.86 3.36 -11.62
C ASN A 87 -5.70 2.91 -13.09
N PRO A 88 -6.20 1.72 -13.49
CA PRO A 88 -5.93 1.15 -14.82
C PRO A 88 -6.52 1.96 -15.97
N THR A 89 -7.50 2.83 -15.67
CA THR A 89 -8.13 3.71 -16.66
C THR A 89 -7.43 5.06 -16.81
N GLY A 90 -6.40 5.35 -15.99
CA GLY A 90 -5.73 6.64 -15.96
C GLY A 90 -6.58 7.78 -15.38
N SER A 91 -7.74 7.49 -14.79
CA SER A 91 -8.75 8.49 -14.42
C SER A 91 -8.64 9.02 -12.99
N ALA A 92 -7.95 8.29 -12.10
CA ALA A 92 -7.79 8.68 -10.71
C ALA A 92 -6.47 8.17 -10.11
N LEU A 93 -5.99 8.92 -9.11
CA LEU A 93 -4.93 8.45 -8.23
C LEU A 93 -5.53 7.55 -7.15
N VAL A 94 -4.94 6.37 -6.98
CA VAL A 94 -5.29 5.45 -5.89
C VAL A 94 -4.44 5.76 -4.66
N TYR A 95 -3.17 6.08 -4.90
CA TYR A 95 -2.18 6.44 -3.90
C TYR A 95 -1.25 7.50 -4.48
N SER A 96 -0.83 8.48 -3.70
CA SER A 96 0.20 9.43 -4.10
C SER A 96 0.74 10.11 -2.85
N THR A 97 2.07 10.09 -2.71
CA THR A 97 2.79 10.60 -1.54
C THR A 97 4.06 11.32 -1.96
N TYR A 98 4.50 12.27 -1.14
CA TYR A 98 5.91 12.64 -1.10
C TYR A 98 6.72 11.53 -0.38
N LEU A 99 8.03 11.54 -0.58
CA LEU A 99 8.99 10.71 0.14
C LEU A 99 10.30 11.49 0.25
N GLY A 100 10.52 12.16 1.37
CA GLY A 100 11.67 13.03 1.50
C GLY A 100 11.88 13.60 2.88
N GLY A 101 13.07 14.16 3.08
CA GLY A 101 13.48 14.87 4.29
C GLY A 101 13.62 16.36 4.00
N SER A 102 14.44 17.05 4.79
CA SER A 102 14.62 18.50 4.71
C SER A 102 15.34 19.02 3.45
N ASN A 103 16.06 18.16 2.72
CA ASN A 103 16.88 18.51 1.56
C ASN A 103 16.30 17.99 0.23
N GLY A 104 17.06 17.19 -0.53
CA GLY A 104 16.75 16.82 -1.90
C GLY A 104 16.69 15.30 -2.11
N GLU A 105 15.56 14.81 -2.62
CA GLU A 105 15.32 13.38 -2.87
C GLU A 105 14.89 13.05 -4.31
N GLY A 106 15.49 12.00 -4.87
CA GLY A 106 15.09 11.44 -6.17
C GLY A 106 14.59 10.01 -6.04
N GLY A 107 13.37 9.73 -6.48
CA GLY A 107 12.86 8.38 -6.70
C GLY A 107 13.24 7.87 -8.09
N ASN A 108 14.42 7.27 -8.22
CA ASN A 108 15.00 6.91 -9.52
C ASN A 108 14.45 5.63 -10.14
N GLY A 109 13.81 4.76 -9.36
CA GLY A 109 13.22 3.51 -9.84
C GLY A 109 12.16 2.96 -8.90
N ILE A 110 11.25 2.16 -9.45
CA ILE A 110 10.20 1.48 -8.70
C ILE A 110 9.96 0.07 -9.24
N ALA A 111 9.78 -0.88 -8.34
CA ALA A 111 9.26 -2.23 -8.62
C ALA A 111 8.03 -2.49 -7.75
N VAL A 112 7.14 -3.37 -8.19
CA VAL A 112 5.92 -3.74 -7.46
C VAL A 112 5.84 -5.26 -7.38
N ASP A 113 5.56 -5.81 -6.20
CA ASP A 113 5.36 -7.25 -6.00
C ASP A 113 3.90 -7.70 -6.25
N ALA A 114 3.64 -9.00 -6.16
CA ALA A 114 2.33 -9.58 -6.41
C ALA A 114 1.26 -9.10 -5.42
N GLU A 115 1.69 -8.67 -4.22
CA GLU A 115 0.83 -8.11 -3.17
C GLU A 115 0.60 -6.59 -3.33
N GLY A 116 1.17 -5.99 -4.37
CA GLY A 116 1.06 -4.55 -4.66
C GLY A 116 1.94 -3.67 -3.78
N ASN A 117 2.93 -4.22 -3.07
CA ASN A 117 3.90 -3.44 -2.33
C ASN A 117 4.88 -2.78 -3.31
N MET A 118 5.19 -1.52 -3.07
CA MET A 118 6.07 -0.70 -3.89
C MET A 118 7.49 -0.73 -3.30
N TYR A 119 8.49 -0.99 -4.13
CA TYR A 119 9.91 -0.94 -3.76
C TYR A 119 10.56 0.17 -4.56
N VAL A 120 10.97 1.23 -3.88
CA VAL A 120 11.52 2.44 -4.50
C VAL A 120 12.99 2.52 -4.19
N ALA A 121 13.80 2.76 -5.22
CA ALA A 121 15.22 3.03 -5.10
C ALA A 121 15.51 4.44 -5.56
N GLY A 122 16.43 5.10 -4.87
CA GLY A 122 16.68 6.51 -5.10
C GLY A 122 17.90 7.04 -4.37
N GLN A 123 17.98 8.36 -4.28
CA GLN A 123 19.03 9.08 -3.59
C GLN A 123 18.44 10.18 -2.70
N THR A 124 19.12 10.48 -1.60
CA THR A 124 18.76 11.54 -0.66
C THR A 124 20.02 12.31 -0.25
N SER A 125 19.90 13.61 -0.05
CA SER A 125 20.89 14.44 0.65
C SER A 125 20.41 14.87 2.05
N SER A 126 19.30 14.30 2.52
CA SER A 126 18.69 14.63 3.81
C SER A 126 19.28 13.80 4.93
N THR A 127 19.65 14.47 6.03
CA THR A 127 20.04 13.81 7.28
C THR A 127 18.84 13.25 8.04
N ASP A 128 17.64 13.64 7.66
CA ASP A 128 16.34 13.32 8.26
C ASP A 128 15.40 12.60 7.28
N PHE A 129 15.95 11.87 6.30
CA PHE A 129 15.16 11.00 5.42
C PHE A 129 14.30 10.01 6.24
N PRO A 130 13.03 9.75 5.87
CA PRO A 130 12.10 8.95 6.67
C PRO A 130 12.44 7.45 6.66
N THR A 131 13.44 7.06 7.45
CA THR A 131 13.85 5.66 7.59
C THR A 131 12.93 4.88 8.54
N VAL A 132 12.65 3.61 8.22
CA VAL A 132 11.93 2.66 9.07
C VAL A 132 12.70 1.35 9.11
N ASN A 133 13.06 0.87 10.31
CA ASN A 133 13.92 -0.31 10.51
C ASN A 133 15.19 -0.33 9.62
N PRO A 134 15.98 0.76 9.61
CA PRO A 134 17.07 0.91 8.64
C PRO A 134 18.26 -0.01 8.91
N LEU A 135 18.89 -0.49 7.82
CA LEU A 135 20.23 -1.08 7.87
C LEU A 135 21.29 -0.03 8.22
N GLN A 136 21.15 1.17 7.66
CA GLN A 136 21.98 2.34 7.97
C GLN A 136 21.08 3.43 8.55
N PRO A 137 21.16 3.71 9.86
CA PRO A 137 20.20 4.58 10.55
C PRO A 137 20.46 6.08 10.37
N ALA A 138 21.60 6.47 9.80
CA ALA A 138 21.98 7.87 9.65
C ALA A 138 22.62 8.09 8.27
N PHE A 139 22.41 9.30 7.74
CA PHE A 139 23.09 9.76 6.54
C PHE A 139 24.61 9.73 6.74
N GLY A 140 25.31 9.01 5.87
CA GLY A 140 26.76 8.81 5.91
C GLY A 140 27.50 9.39 4.71
N GLY A 141 26.78 9.78 3.65
CA GLY A 141 27.35 10.42 2.46
C GLY A 141 27.84 11.83 2.72
N GLU A 142 28.80 12.31 1.93
CA GLU A 142 29.23 13.72 1.97
C GLU A 142 28.27 14.63 1.17
N VAL A 143 27.62 14.07 0.13
CA VAL A 143 26.74 14.79 -0.79
C VAL A 143 25.38 14.08 -0.93
N LEU A 144 25.40 12.77 -1.17
CA LEU A 144 24.23 11.93 -1.35
C LEU A 144 24.46 10.55 -0.73
N ASP A 145 23.39 9.95 -0.24
CA ASP A 145 23.27 8.51 0.04
C ASP A 145 22.20 7.90 -0.87
N ALA A 146 22.36 6.63 -1.19
CA ALA A 146 21.29 5.86 -1.81
C ALA A 146 20.26 5.44 -0.75
N PHE A 147 18.98 5.42 -1.12
CA PHE A 147 17.94 4.82 -0.30
C PHE A 147 17.24 3.68 -1.04
N ALA A 148 16.70 2.74 -0.25
CA ALA A 148 15.72 1.77 -0.69
C ALA A 148 14.54 1.81 0.29
N ALA A 149 13.33 1.97 -0.23
CA ALA A 149 12.10 2.06 0.56
C ALA A 149 11.08 1.04 0.09
N LYS A 150 10.45 0.34 1.04
CA LYS A 150 9.24 -0.45 0.79
C LYS A 150 8.04 0.33 1.27
N ILE A 151 7.09 0.61 0.39
CA ILE A 151 5.85 1.33 0.69
C ILE A 151 4.67 0.39 0.47
N ILE A 152 3.75 0.42 1.43
CA ILE A 152 2.53 -0.38 1.40
C ILE A 152 1.35 0.60 1.33
N ASP A 153 0.60 0.55 0.22
CA ASP A 153 -0.65 1.30 0.03
C ASP A 153 -1.76 0.65 0.87
N VAL A 154 -2.16 1.34 1.96
CA VAL A 154 -3.21 0.91 2.89
C VAL A 154 -4.10 2.09 3.26
N ILE A 155 -5.38 1.81 3.49
CA ILE A 155 -6.27 2.71 4.22
C ILE A 155 -5.96 2.54 5.72
N PRO A 156 -5.51 3.60 6.42
CA PRO A 156 -5.36 3.53 7.87
C PRO A 156 -6.75 3.41 8.51
N VAL A 157 -6.88 2.54 9.50
CA VAL A 157 -8.13 2.34 10.26
C VAL A 157 -7.86 2.40 11.76
N THR A 158 -8.78 2.99 12.51
CA THR A 158 -8.76 2.93 13.97
C THR A 158 -9.33 1.60 14.42
N ILE A 159 -8.68 0.97 15.39
CA ILE A 159 -9.11 -0.32 15.95
C ILE A 159 -9.06 -0.27 17.48
N ASP A 160 -9.86 -1.11 18.11
CA ASP A 160 -9.81 -1.37 19.56
C ASP A 160 -9.73 -2.87 19.80
N ILE A 161 -8.63 -3.31 20.42
CA ILE A 161 -8.41 -4.70 20.77
C ILE A 161 -9.13 -4.99 22.08
N LYS A 162 -10.04 -5.96 22.03
CA LYS A 162 -10.91 -6.33 23.15
C LYS A 162 -11.81 -5.14 23.58
N PRO A 163 -12.70 -4.69 22.68
CA PRO A 163 -13.46 -3.46 22.89
C PRO A 163 -14.18 -3.37 24.23
N GLY A 164 -14.14 -2.18 24.83
CA GLY A 164 -14.71 -1.92 26.16
C GLY A 164 -13.82 -2.34 27.33
N SER A 165 -12.58 -2.74 27.07
CA SER A 165 -11.56 -3.00 28.09
C SER A 165 -10.56 -1.84 28.14
N PHE A 166 -10.06 -1.46 29.32
CA PHE A 166 -8.86 -0.61 29.40
C PHE A 166 -8.04 -0.95 30.65
N PRO A 167 -6.73 -1.23 30.52
CA PRO A 167 -5.97 -1.34 29.28
C PRO A 167 -6.32 -2.60 28.48
N ASN A 168 -6.16 -2.51 27.16
CA ASN A 168 -6.32 -3.65 26.26
C ASN A 168 -5.28 -4.72 26.58
N SER A 169 -5.72 -5.97 26.66
CA SER A 169 -4.86 -7.10 27.01
C SER A 169 -5.24 -8.36 26.26
N ILE A 170 -4.20 -9.08 25.83
CA ILE A 170 -4.30 -10.36 25.13
C ILE A 170 -3.67 -11.43 26.02
N ASN A 171 -4.41 -12.49 26.33
CA ASN A 171 -3.87 -13.65 27.04
C ASN A 171 -3.55 -14.78 26.04
N LEU A 172 -2.27 -15.10 25.90
CA LEU A 172 -1.80 -16.11 24.94
C LEU A 172 -2.09 -17.55 25.41
N GLY A 173 -2.09 -17.80 26.73
CA GLY A 173 -2.47 -19.09 27.30
C GLY A 173 -3.98 -19.39 27.22
N SER A 174 -4.82 -18.37 26.98
CA SER A 174 -6.24 -18.57 26.76
C SER A 174 -6.46 -19.16 25.37
N GLY A 175 -6.92 -20.42 25.26
CA GLY A 175 -7.28 -21.04 23.97
C GLY A 175 -8.57 -20.48 23.35
N GLY A 176 -8.87 -19.19 23.59
CA GLY A 176 -10.11 -18.52 23.25
C GLY A 176 -10.04 -17.69 21.98
N THR A 177 -10.71 -16.54 22.01
CA THR A 177 -10.70 -15.56 20.93
C THR A 177 -10.56 -14.16 21.50
N VAL A 178 -9.90 -13.28 20.75
CA VAL A 178 -9.85 -11.85 21.03
C VAL A 178 -10.79 -11.14 20.07
N PRO A 179 -11.85 -10.46 20.56
CA PRO A 179 -12.62 -9.56 19.72
C PRO A 179 -11.79 -8.32 19.40
N VAL A 180 -11.87 -7.82 18.17
CA VAL A 180 -11.25 -6.58 17.72
C VAL A 180 -12.30 -5.78 16.97
N ALA A 181 -12.53 -4.53 17.37
CA ALA A 181 -13.36 -3.60 16.61
C ALA A 181 -12.48 -2.85 15.59
N ILE A 182 -13.00 -2.66 14.39
CA ILE A 182 -12.52 -1.71 13.40
C ILE A 182 -13.60 -0.63 13.31
N PHE A 183 -13.25 0.58 13.72
CA PHE A 183 -14.23 1.66 13.81
C PHE A 183 -14.55 2.25 12.44
N SER A 184 -15.83 2.51 12.22
CA SER A 184 -16.24 3.42 11.17
C SER A 184 -15.92 4.84 11.59
N GLU A 185 -15.60 5.69 10.63
CA GLU A 185 -15.35 7.11 10.81
C GLU A 185 -15.93 7.88 9.62
N THR A 186 -15.97 9.20 9.72
CA THR A 186 -16.41 10.06 8.59
C THR A 186 -15.61 9.83 7.29
N THR A 187 -14.41 9.29 7.38
CA THR A 187 -13.48 9.01 6.27
C THR A 187 -13.38 7.54 5.91
N PHE A 188 -13.99 6.64 6.68
CA PHE A 188 -13.88 5.20 6.48
C PHE A 188 -15.13 4.45 6.95
N ASP A 189 -15.70 3.63 6.07
CA ASP A 189 -16.86 2.79 6.39
C ASP A 189 -16.40 1.34 6.63
N ALA A 190 -16.41 0.90 7.89
CA ALA A 190 -16.00 -0.43 8.30
C ALA A 190 -16.89 -1.55 7.72
N THR A 191 -18.10 -1.23 7.25
CA THR A 191 -18.98 -2.19 6.56
C THR A 191 -18.45 -2.62 5.19
N THR A 192 -17.49 -1.87 4.65
CA THR A 192 -16.81 -2.20 3.40
C THR A 192 -15.71 -3.25 3.56
N VAL A 193 -15.32 -3.57 4.80
CA VAL A 193 -14.26 -4.56 5.10
C VAL A 193 -14.76 -5.98 4.85
N ASP A 194 -13.97 -6.78 4.14
CA ASP A 194 -14.18 -8.22 4.04
C ASP A 194 -13.63 -8.90 5.30
N PRO A 195 -14.50 -9.39 6.22
CA PRO A 195 -14.06 -9.92 7.50
C PRO A 195 -13.16 -11.16 7.34
N THR A 196 -13.29 -11.90 6.23
CA THR A 196 -12.50 -13.13 6.00
C THR A 196 -11.03 -12.85 5.72
N THR A 197 -10.70 -11.61 5.36
CA THR A 197 -9.32 -11.18 5.09
C THR A 197 -8.62 -10.61 6.32
N VAL A 198 -9.37 -10.38 7.41
CA VAL A 198 -8.85 -9.72 8.60
C VAL A 198 -7.95 -10.65 9.41
N THR A 199 -6.79 -10.13 9.77
CA THR A 199 -5.82 -10.77 10.67
C THR A 199 -5.36 -9.81 11.74
N LEU A 200 -5.14 -10.29 12.97
CA LEU A 200 -4.47 -9.54 14.05
C LEU A 200 -3.16 -10.25 14.36
N ALA A 201 -2.02 -9.57 14.23
CA ALA A 201 -0.70 -10.15 14.43
C ALA A 201 -0.54 -11.51 13.71
N SER A 202 -0.96 -11.56 12.44
CA SER A 202 -1.03 -12.74 11.57
C SER A 202 -2.06 -13.82 11.94
N ALA A 203 -2.75 -13.71 13.08
CA ALA A 203 -3.82 -14.65 13.42
C ALA A 203 -5.10 -14.31 12.64
N PRO A 204 -5.71 -15.29 11.95
CA PRO A 204 -6.92 -15.06 11.16
C PRO A 204 -8.17 -14.93 12.03
N VAL A 205 -9.22 -14.34 11.47
CA VAL A 205 -10.56 -14.40 12.05
C VAL A 205 -11.00 -15.86 12.26
N LYS A 206 -11.62 -16.13 13.41
CA LYS A 206 -12.24 -17.41 13.70
C LYS A 206 -13.45 -17.64 12.82
N LEU A 207 -13.64 -18.87 12.35
CA LEU A 207 -14.79 -19.25 11.54
C LEU A 207 -15.83 -20.02 12.37
N LYS A 208 -17.11 -19.81 12.07
CA LYS A 208 -18.24 -20.64 12.52
C LYS A 208 -18.39 -21.85 11.58
N GLY A 209 -19.24 -22.80 11.97
CA GLY A 209 -19.63 -23.90 11.09
C GLY A 209 -20.11 -23.38 9.73
N GLN A 210 -19.74 -24.09 8.66
CA GLN A 210 -19.96 -23.69 7.26
C GLN A 210 -19.05 -22.54 6.74
N GLY A 211 -17.99 -22.18 7.47
CA GLY A 211 -16.94 -21.27 6.97
C GLY A 211 -17.25 -19.78 7.13
N THR A 212 -18.34 -19.43 7.80
CA THR A 212 -18.73 -18.02 8.02
C THR A 212 -17.79 -17.37 9.05
N PRO A 213 -17.23 -16.17 8.80
CA PRO A 213 -16.41 -15.48 9.79
C PRO A 213 -17.21 -15.14 11.06
N MET A 214 -16.55 -15.23 12.22
CA MET A 214 -17.08 -14.72 13.49
C MET A 214 -16.96 -13.20 13.53
N ALA A 215 -17.85 -12.54 12.83
CA ALA A 215 -17.96 -11.10 12.77
C ALA A 215 -19.39 -10.61 13.09
N SER A 216 -19.50 -9.36 13.55
CA SER A 216 -20.75 -8.61 13.70
C SER A 216 -20.53 -7.14 13.34
N PHE A 217 -21.64 -6.44 13.07
CA PHE A 217 -21.65 -5.00 12.86
C PHE A 217 -22.45 -4.35 13.98
N GLU A 218 -21.77 -3.54 14.79
CA GLU A 218 -22.30 -2.96 16.02
C GLU A 218 -21.67 -1.57 16.21
N ASP A 219 -22.41 -0.62 16.78
CA ASP A 219 -21.88 0.69 17.15
C ASP A 219 -21.20 0.56 18.53
N VAL A 220 -19.88 0.41 18.53
CA VAL A 220 -19.08 0.05 19.71
C VAL A 220 -18.71 1.29 20.52
N ASP A 221 -18.39 2.40 19.86
CA ASP A 221 -17.96 3.64 20.51
C ASP A 221 -19.09 4.68 20.70
N ARG A 222 -20.29 4.39 20.17
CA ARG A 222 -21.52 5.18 20.28
C ARG A 222 -21.49 6.46 19.47
N ASP A 223 -20.87 6.41 18.29
CA ASP A 223 -20.82 7.51 17.35
C ASP A 223 -21.94 7.46 16.28
N GLU A 224 -22.84 6.48 16.38
CA GLU A 224 -23.95 6.19 15.44
C GLU A 224 -23.51 5.61 14.08
N LEU A 225 -22.23 5.25 13.91
CA LEU A 225 -21.72 4.49 12.77
C LEU A 225 -21.60 3.00 13.15
N LEU A 226 -21.70 2.12 12.15
CA LEU A 226 -21.55 0.68 12.37
C LEU A 226 -20.08 0.27 12.27
N ASP A 227 -19.55 -0.30 13.34
CA ASP A 227 -18.19 -0.83 13.40
C ASP A 227 -18.17 -2.30 13.05
N LEU A 228 -17.03 -2.78 12.54
CA LEU A 228 -16.82 -4.21 12.32
C LEU A 228 -16.15 -4.82 13.55
N VAL A 229 -16.83 -5.74 14.24
CA VAL A 229 -16.24 -6.55 15.31
C VAL A 229 -15.89 -7.92 14.76
N VAL A 230 -14.61 -8.28 14.75
CA VAL A 230 -14.11 -9.62 14.37
C VAL A 230 -13.54 -10.36 15.57
N HIS A 231 -13.68 -11.68 15.62
CA HIS A 231 -13.07 -12.52 16.65
C HIS A 231 -11.88 -13.28 16.08
N VAL A 232 -10.67 -13.02 16.58
CA VAL A 232 -9.42 -13.65 16.13
C VAL A 232 -9.03 -14.80 17.06
N GLU A 233 -8.50 -15.89 16.51
CA GLU A 233 -8.04 -17.05 17.29
C GLU A 233 -6.74 -16.73 18.05
N THR A 234 -6.76 -16.83 19.38
CA THR A 234 -5.58 -16.50 20.20
C THR A 234 -4.44 -17.49 20.03
N THR A 235 -4.75 -18.75 19.72
CA THR A 235 -3.75 -19.81 19.53
C THR A 235 -2.88 -19.63 18.29
N ALA A 236 -3.30 -18.76 17.36
CA ALA A 236 -2.54 -18.44 16.15
C ALA A 236 -1.76 -17.12 16.27
N LEU A 237 -1.91 -16.36 17.37
CA LEU A 237 -1.27 -15.06 17.55
C LEU A 237 0.25 -15.22 17.60
N GLN A 238 0.93 -14.56 16.68
CA GLN A 238 2.39 -14.48 16.66
C GLN A 238 2.82 -13.22 17.42
N LEU A 239 2.56 -13.21 18.72
CA LEU A 239 2.92 -12.14 19.66
C LEU A 239 3.80 -12.68 20.79
N SER A 240 4.63 -11.81 21.34
CA SER A 240 5.53 -12.07 22.47
C SER A 240 5.13 -11.22 23.68
N GLU A 241 5.55 -11.63 24.88
CA GLU A 241 5.28 -10.87 26.12
C GLU A 241 5.86 -9.44 26.11
N THR A 242 6.82 -9.16 25.22
CA THR A 242 7.45 -7.85 25.07
C THR A 242 6.72 -6.91 24.11
N ASP A 243 5.75 -7.41 23.35
CA ASP A 243 4.99 -6.58 22.42
C ASP A 243 4.04 -5.65 23.17
N THR A 244 4.07 -4.38 22.81
CA THR A 244 3.21 -3.32 23.38
C THR A 244 2.14 -2.84 22.40
N GLN A 245 2.18 -3.35 21.17
CA GLN A 245 1.25 -3.03 20.10
C GLN A 245 0.90 -4.31 19.34
N ALA A 246 -0.32 -4.37 18.80
CA ALA A 246 -0.68 -5.37 17.81
C ALA A 246 -1.24 -4.69 16.57
N VAL A 247 -0.88 -5.27 15.42
CA VAL A 247 -1.24 -4.77 14.11
C VAL A 247 -2.39 -5.61 13.57
N LEU A 248 -3.43 -4.95 13.10
CA LEU A 248 -4.49 -5.56 12.30
C LEU A 248 -4.28 -5.21 10.83
N GLU A 249 -4.40 -6.21 9.97
CA GLU A 249 -4.42 -6.04 8.52
C GLU A 249 -5.67 -6.71 7.94
N GLY A 250 -6.16 -6.20 6.82
CA GLY A 250 -7.29 -6.77 6.10
C GLY A 250 -7.47 -6.12 4.73
N LYS A 251 -8.62 -6.38 4.11
CA LYS A 251 -9.02 -5.74 2.85
C LYS A 251 -10.50 -5.37 2.87
N THR A 252 -10.86 -4.35 2.11
CA THR A 252 -12.26 -4.10 1.73
C THR A 252 -12.72 -5.13 0.70
N PHE A 253 -14.03 -5.27 0.49
CA PHE A 253 -14.59 -6.07 -0.60
C PHE A 253 -14.11 -5.59 -1.99
N GLY A 254 -13.71 -4.32 -2.09
CA GLY A 254 -13.07 -3.75 -3.29
C GLY A 254 -11.59 -4.13 -3.44
N GLY A 255 -11.01 -4.87 -2.49
CA GLY A 255 -9.63 -5.33 -2.51
C GLY A 255 -8.60 -4.35 -1.95
N THR A 256 -9.01 -3.14 -1.56
CA THR A 256 -8.11 -2.15 -0.95
C THR A 256 -7.67 -2.61 0.43
N ARG A 257 -6.37 -2.56 0.71
CA ARG A 257 -5.82 -3.01 1.99
C ARG A 257 -6.16 -2.02 3.10
N ILE A 258 -6.41 -2.53 4.29
CA ILE A 258 -6.58 -1.73 5.51
C ILE A 258 -5.50 -2.11 6.52
N ARG A 259 -5.10 -1.15 7.37
CA ARG A 259 -4.16 -1.40 8.46
C ARG A 259 -4.49 -0.56 9.69
N GLY A 260 -4.59 -1.22 10.84
CA GLY A 260 -4.78 -0.58 12.14
C GLY A 260 -3.72 -1.03 13.14
N VAL A 261 -3.45 -0.19 14.14
CA VAL A 261 -2.54 -0.52 15.24
C VAL A 261 -3.18 -0.05 16.54
N ASP A 262 -3.14 -0.89 17.56
CA ASP A 262 -3.60 -0.54 18.90
C ASP A 262 -2.61 -1.01 19.96
N THR A 263 -2.62 -0.34 21.11
CA THR A 263 -1.74 -0.61 22.25
C THR A 263 -2.30 -1.75 23.08
N VAL A 264 -1.46 -2.70 23.46
CA VAL A 264 -1.89 -3.91 24.16
C VAL A 264 -0.88 -4.31 25.21
N ARG A 265 -1.38 -4.90 26.30
CA ARG A 265 -0.57 -5.68 27.25
C ARG A 265 -0.71 -7.17 26.98
N ILE A 266 0.39 -7.83 26.64
CA ILE A 266 0.43 -9.29 26.50
C ILE A 266 0.52 -9.95 27.87
N ILE A 267 -0.34 -10.95 28.10
CA ILE A 267 -0.41 -11.75 29.32
C ILE A 267 -0.03 -13.19 28.93
N PRO A 268 0.99 -13.79 29.57
CA PRO A 268 1.36 -15.19 29.38
C PRO A 268 0.22 -16.15 29.75
#